data_AF-A0A5E5R5E2-F1
#
_entry.id   AF-A0A5E5R5E2-F1
#
_cell.length_a   1.000
_cell.length_b   1.000
_cell.length_c   1.000
_cell.angle_alpha   90.00
_cell.angle_beta   90.00
_cell.angle_gamma   90.00
#
_symmetry.space_group_name_H-M   'P 1'
#
loop_
_entity.id
_entity.type
_entity.pdbx_description
1 polymer ?
#
loop_
_entity_poly.entity_id
_entity_poly.type
_entity_poly.pdbx_seq_one_letter_code
_entity_poly.pdbx_strand_id
1 'polypeptide(L)'
;MPWPKPLLIALPAAFLLASCSSSKPPVNVPPRPLPAALAQPCPTPVAVTDDSPDAAAIALKQLYDQYGVCAGLHWDTVRHLQKD
;
A
#
# COMPACT_ATOMS: atom_id res chain seq x y z
N MET A 1 -3.54 -1.55 47.91
CA MET A 1 -4.98 -1.39 47.63
C MET A 1 -5.36 -2.36 46.52
N PRO A 2 -6.27 -3.33 46.74
CA PRO A 2 -6.65 -4.29 45.70
C PRO A 2 -7.76 -3.69 44.82
N TRP A 3 -7.49 -3.52 43.53
CA TRP A 3 -8.50 -3.08 42.57
C TRP A 3 -9.62 -4.14 42.43
N PRO A 4 -10.90 -3.72 42.34
CA PRO A 4 -11.98 -4.66 42.15
C PRO A 4 -11.91 -5.26 40.74
N LYS A 5 -11.87 -6.60 40.66
CA LYS A 5 -11.86 -7.42 39.43
C LYS A 5 -12.82 -6.97 38.31
N PRO A 6 -14.06 -6.49 38.55
CA PRO A 6 -14.93 -6.04 37.46
C PRO A 6 -14.42 -4.80 36.71
N LEU A 7 -13.60 -3.96 37.36
CA LEU A 7 -13.04 -2.74 36.76
C LEU A 7 -11.95 -3.06 35.72
N LEU A 8 -11.26 -4.18 35.87
CA LEU A 8 -10.24 -4.65 34.92
C LEU A 8 -10.85 -5.20 33.62
N ILE A 9 -12.11 -5.64 33.63
CA ILE A 9 -12.81 -6.22 32.47
C ILE A 9 -13.62 -5.15 31.71
N ALA A 10 -14.16 -4.15 32.42
CA ALA A 10 -14.95 -3.09 31.79
C ALA A 10 -14.11 -2.17 30.88
N LEU A 11 -12.83 -1.95 31.22
CA LEU A 11 -11.93 -1.08 30.45
C LEU A 11 -11.71 -1.54 28.99
N PRO A 12 -11.30 -2.79 28.70
CA PRO A 12 -11.08 -3.22 27.32
C PRO A 12 -12.36 -3.23 26.48
N ALA A 13 -13.52 -3.53 27.08
CA ALA A 13 -14.80 -3.49 26.38
C ALA A 13 -15.18 -2.07 25.93
N ALA A 14 -14.93 -1.07 26.77
CA ALA A 14 -15.14 0.34 26.42
C ALA A 14 -14.18 0.82 25.30
N PHE A 15 -12.92 0.38 25.33
CA PHE A 15 -11.94 0.68 24.28
C PHE A 15 -12.30 0.06 22.92
N LEU A 16 -12.82 -1.17 22.91
CA LEU A 16 -13.25 -1.85 21.68
C LEU A 16 -14.51 -1.18 21.08
N LEU A 17 -15.47 -0.77 21.91
CA LEU A 17 -16.69 -0.11 21.43
C LEU A 17 -16.44 1.31 20.89
N ALA A 18 -15.54 2.08 21.52
CA ALA A 18 -15.15 3.40 21.03
C ALA A 18 -14.44 3.33 19.66
N SER A 19 -13.69 2.25 19.40
CA SER A 19 -12.96 2.07 18.14
C SER A 19 -13.90 1.91 16.94
N CYS A 20 -15.04 1.24 17.10
CA CYS A 20 -16.04 1.10 16.03
C CYS A 20 -16.77 2.42 15.73
N SER A 21 -17.06 3.22 16.76
CA SER A 21 -17.78 4.50 16.61
C SER A 21 -16.95 5.60 15.94
N SER A 22 -15.62 5.48 15.94
CA SER A 22 -14.73 6.45 15.29
C SER A 22 -14.40 6.07 13.84
N SER A 23 -14.96 4.99 13.31
CA SER A 23 -14.74 4.61 11.92
C SER A 23 -15.42 5.60 10.96
N LYS A 24 -14.71 5.98 9.89
CA LYS A 24 -15.33 6.74 8.80
C LYS A 24 -16.48 5.89 8.23
N PRO A 25 -17.65 6.49 7.94
CA PRO A 25 -18.72 5.77 7.27
C PRO A 25 -18.19 5.14 5.97
N PRO A 26 -18.60 3.90 5.64
CA PRO A 26 -18.15 3.25 4.43
C PRO A 26 -18.55 4.09 3.21
N VAL A 27 -17.57 4.37 2.35
CA VAL A 27 -17.81 5.03 1.07
C VAL A 27 -18.53 4.03 0.17
N ASN A 28 -19.85 4.17 0.03
CA ASN A 28 -20.69 3.36 -0.86
C ASN A 28 -20.63 3.80 -2.33
N VAL A 29 -19.74 4.75 -2.66
CA VAL A 29 -19.54 5.21 -4.04
C VAL A 29 -18.55 4.25 -4.72
N PRO A 30 -18.87 3.72 -5.92
CA PRO A 30 -17.90 2.99 -6.71
C PRO A 30 -16.62 3.81 -6.86
N PRO A 31 -15.43 3.24 -6.63
CA PRO A 31 -14.18 3.97 -6.78
C PRO A 31 -14.12 4.56 -8.19
N ARG A 32 -13.79 5.86 -8.28
CA ARG A 32 -13.67 6.54 -9.57
C ARG A 32 -12.68 5.74 -10.43
N PRO A 33 -13.07 5.33 -11.65
CA PRO A 33 -12.18 4.53 -12.49
C PRO A 33 -10.92 5.34 -12.79
N LEU A 34 -9.77 4.68 -12.64
CA LEU A 34 -8.48 5.27 -12.97
C LEU A 34 -8.40 5.53 -14.49
N PRO A 35 -7.77 6.62 -14.92
CA PRO A 35 -7.38 6.79 -16.32
C PRO A 35 -6.61 5.55 -16.81
N ALA A 36 -6.86 5.12 -18.04
CA ALA A 36 -6.26 3.89 -18.59
C ALA A 36 -4.73 3.88 -18.50
N ALA A 37 -4.08 5.04 -18.64
CA ALA A 37 -2.64 5.18 -18.47
C ALA A 37 -2.19 4.83 -17.03
N LEU A 38 -2.96 5.20 -16.00
CA LEU A 38 -2.65 4.93 -14.59
C LEU A 38 -3.03 3.50 -14.16
N ALA A 39 -3.84 2.80 -14.96
CA ALA A 39 -4.23 1.42 -14.72
C ALA A 39 -3.26 0.39 -15.34
N GLN A 40 -2.14 0.85 -15.91
CA GLN A 40 -1.16 -0.02 -16.53
C GLN A 40 -0.41 -0.84 -15.46
N PRO A 41 -0.22 -2.16 -15.66
CA PRO A 41 0.59 -2.95 -14.77
C PRO A 41 2.07 -2.56 -14.88
N CYS A 42 2.80 -2.69 -13.77
CA CYS A 42 4.25 -2.49 -13.80
C CYS A 42 4.94 -3.57 -14.65
N PRO A 43 6.08 -3.23 -15.27
CA PRO A 43 6.84 -4.19 -16.08
C PRO A 43 7.29 -5.38 -15.22
N THR A 44 7.33 -6.56 -15.82
CA THR A 44 7.86 -7.77 -15.17
C THR A 44 9.34 -7.57 -14.84
N PRO A 45 9.79 -7.89 -13.61
CA PRO A 45 11.19 -7.84 -13.23
C PRO A 45 12.08 -8.61 -14.20
N VAL A 46 13.20 -8.01 -14.58
CA VAL A 46 14.22 -8.68 -15.40
C VAL A 46 14.88 -9.84 -14.64
N ALA A 47 15.16 -10.92 -15.34
CA ALA A 47 15.92 -12.06 -14.83
C ALA A 47 17.40 -11.93 -15.20
N VAL A 48 18.27 -12.44 -14.33
CA VAL A 48 19.70 -12.57 -14.64
C VAL A 48 19.89 -13.69 -15.67
N THR A 49 20.70 -13.45 -16.71
CA THR A 49 20.87 -14.37 -17.84
C THR A 49 21.89 -15.47 -17.60
N ASP A 50 22.89 -15.22 -16.75
CA ASP A 50 24.00 -16.12 -16.46
C ASP A 50 24.71 -15.71 -15.14
N ASP A 51 25.69 -16.52 -14.71
CA ASP A 51 26.41 -16.33 -13.44
C ASP A 51 27.56 -15.31 -13.51
N SER A 52 27.71 -14.56 -14.61
CA SER A 52 28.76 -13.55 -14.72
C SER A 52 28.45 -12.30 -13.89
N PRO A 53 29.48 -11.63 -13.34
CA PRO A 53 29.28 -10.37 -12.62
C PRO A 53 28.72 -9.26 -13.52
N ASP A 54 29.06 -9.27 -14.81
CA ASP A 54 28.56 -8.30 -15.78
C ASP A 54 27.07 -8.50 -16.05
N ALA A 55 26.61 -9.74 -16.21
CA ALA A 55 25.19 -10.05 -16.36
C ALA A 55 24.40 -9.62 -15.11
N ALA A 56 24.94 -9.85 -13.92
CA ALA A 56 24.33 -9.37 -12.68
C ALA A 56 24.23 -7.84 -12.63
N ALA A 57 25.29 -7.12 -13.02
CA ALA A 57 25.29 -5.66 -13.05
C ALA A 57 24.28 -5.09 -14.06
N ILE A 58 24.19 -5.70 -15.25
CA ILE A 58 23.23 -5.31 -16.29
C ILE A 58 21.80 -5.55 -15.82
N ALA A 59 21.50 -6.75 -15.30
CA ALA A 59 20.18 -7.10 -14.79
C ALA A 59 19.78 -6.19 -13.62
N LEU A 60 20.73 -5.86 -12.72
CA LEU A 60 20.47 -4.94 -11.63
C LEU A 60 20.10 -3.54 -12.15
N LYS A 61 20.85 -3.01 -13.12
CA LYS A 61 20.54 -1.71 -13.74
C LYS A 61 19.13 -1.74 -14.35
N GLN A 62 18.84 -2.75 -15.16
CA GLN A 62 17.54 -2.90 -15.83
C GLN A 62 16.39 -3.02 -14.83
N LEU A 63 16.60 -3.71 -13.70
CA LEU A 63 15.62 -3.80 -12.63
C LEU A 63 15.32 -2.42 -12.02
N TYR A 64 16.34 -1.59 -11.79
CA TYR A 64 16.15 -0.23 -11.29
C TYR A 64 15.49 0.70 -12.31
N ASP A 65 15.79 0.53 -13.60
CA ASP A 65 15.11 1.26 -14.67
C ASP A 65 13.60 0.92 -14.67
N GLN A 66 13.26 -0.37 -14.57
CA GLN A 66 11.88 -0.86 -14.46
C GLN A 66 11.17 -0.35 -13.20
N TYR A 67 11.87 -0.33 -12.07
CA TYR A 67 11.36 0.25 -10.83
C TYR A 67 11.02 1.74 -11.00
N GLY A 68 11.91 2.52 -11.63
CA GLY A 68 11.69 3.95 -11.84
C GLY A 68 10.40 4.25 -12.61
N VAL A 69 10.11 3.45 -13.65
CA VAL A 69 8.85 3.56 -14.42
C VAL A 69 7.64 3.28 -13.53
N CYS A 70 7.68 2.17 -12.77
CA CYS A 70 6.59 1.77 -11.88
C CYS A 70 6.36 2.79 -10.75
N ALA A 71 7.44 3.33 -10.18
CA ALA A 71 7.37 4.34 -9.12
C ALA A 71 6.76 5.65 -9.62
N GLY A 72 7.11 6.08 -10.84
CA GLY A 72 6.48 7.25 -11.47
C GLY A 72 4.98 7.06 -11.67
N LEU A 73 4.58 5.90 -12.21
CA LEU A 73 3.17 5.55 -12.39
C LEU A 73 2.40 5.54 -11.05
N HIS A 74 3.00 4.97 -10.02
CA HIS A 74 2.43 4.93 -8.68
C HIS A 74 2.26 6.35 -8.11
N TRP A 75 3.27 7.21 -8.25
CA TRP A 75 3.18 8.60 -7.84
C TRP A 75 2.03 9.34 -8.53
N ASP A 76 1.91 9.22 -9.85
CA ASP A 76 0.83 9.84 -10.62
C ASP A 76 -0.54 9.30 -10.22
N THR A 77 -0.63 8.01 -9.90
CA THR A 77 -1.84 7.35 -9.39
C THR A 77 -2.26 7.93 -8.03
N VAL A 78 -1.33 8.01 -7.07
CA VAL A 78 -1.59 8.60 -5.75
C VAL A 78 -2.00 10.05 -5.90
N ARG A 79 -1.29 10.83 -6.72
CA ARG A 79 -1.62 12.23 -6.98
C ARG A 79 -3.01 12.40 -7.58
N HIS A 80 -3.42 11.52 -8.49
CA HIS A 80 -4.76 11.54 -9.08
C HIS A 80 -5.83 11.30 -8.01
N LEU A 81 -5.62 10.32 -7.14
CA LEU A 81 -6.55 9.97 -6.06
C LEU A 81 -6.61 11.03 -4.95
N GLN A 82 -5.52 11.78 -4.72
CA GLN A 82 -5.46 12.84 -3.71
C GLN A 82 -6.00 14.18 -4.18
N LYS A 83 -6.26 14.36 -5.49
CA LYS A 83 -6.71 15.62 -6.07
C LYS A 83 -8.20 15.91 -5.87
N ASP A 84 -8.86 15.15 -4.98
CA ASP A 84 -10.23 15.39 -4.52
C ASP A 84 -10.25 16.40 -3.36
#